data_AF-A0A943JTZ5-F1
#
_entry.id   AF-A0A943JTZ5-F1
#
_cell.length_a   1.000
_cell.length_b   1.000
_cell.length_c   1.000
_cell.angle_alpha   90.00
_cell.angle_beta   90.00
_cell.angle_gamma   90.00
#
_symmetry.space_group_name_H-M   'P 1'
#
loop_
_entity.id
_entity.type
_entity.pdbx_description
1 polymer ?
#
loop_
_entity_poly.entity_id
_entity_poly.type
_entity_poly.pdbx_seq_one_letter_code
_entity_poly.pdbx_strand_id
1 'polypeptide(L)'
;MKGNRGLLKTILRYSVPSVISMWMFTIYSMVDGIFIGKYVGPLGLAGVNITMPLINFTFAIGIMIAVGSSTLIAIHYGAGD
;
A
#
# COMPACT_ATOMS: atom_id res chain seq x y z
N MET A 1 -5.81 -16.82 -30.77
CA MET A 1 -6.52 -16.80 -29.47
C MET A 1 -5.76 -17.55 -28.36
N LYS A 2 -4.48 -17.21 -28.07
CA LYS A 2 -3.72 -17.80 -26.94
C LYS A 2 -3.93 -17.00 -25.63
N GLY A 3 -5.17 -16.61 -25.36
CA GLY A 3 -5.46 -15.34 -24.67
C GLY A 3 -5.76 -15.33 -23.18
N ASN A 4 -5.74 -16.45 -22.43
CA ASN A 4 -6.23 -16.40 -21.04
C ASN A 4 -5.32 -17.06 -19.98
N ARG A 5 -4.70 -18.20 -20.27
CA ARG A 5 -3.87 -18.92 -19.27
C ARG A 5 -2.57 -18.19 -18.90
N GLY A 6 -1.96 -17.48 -19.84
CA GLY A 6 -0.75 -16.69 -19.58
C GLY A 6 -1.04 -15.43 -18.76
N LEU A 7 -2.14 -14.74 -19.06
CA LEU A 7 -2.52 -13.48 -18.42
C LEU A 7 -2.91 -13.69 -16.95
N LEU A 8 -3.73 -14.70 -16.67
CA LEU A 8 -4.07 -15.09 -15.29
C LEU A 8 -2.85 -15.52 -14.49
N LYS A 9 -1.90 -16.25 -15.09
CA LYS A 9 -0.64 -16.64 -14.43
C LYS A 9 0.21 -15.43 -14.08
N THR A 10 0.29 -14.43 -14.95
CA THR A 10 1.04 -13.19 -14.71
C THR A 10 0.37 -12.35 -13.63
N ILE A 11 -0.94 -12.17 -13.68
CA ILE A 11 -1.70 -11.46 -12.63
C ILE A 11 -1.49 -12.15 -11.29
N LEU A 12 -1.70 -13.47 -11.20
CA LEU A 12 -1.51 -14.20 -9.95
C LEU A 12 -0.07 -14.10 -9.43
N ARG A 13 0.95 -14.13 -10.31
CA ARG A 13 2.35 -14.00 -9.92
C ARG A 13 2.68 -12.64 -9.29
N TYR A 14 2.03 -11.56 -9.71
CA TYR A 14 2.25 -10.22 -9.16
C TYR A 14 1.28 -9.85 -8.03
N SER A 15 0.02 -10.27 -8.12
CA SER A 15 -1.01 -9.96 -7.14
C SER A 15 -0.82 -10.72 -5.84
N VAL A 16 -0.40 -11.99 -5.88
CA VAL A 16 -0.16 -12.79 -4.66
C VAL A 16 0.86 -12.12 -3.73
N PRO A 17 2.09 -11.76 -4.16
CA PRO A 17 3.03 -11.07 -3.29
C PRO A 17 2.51 -9.69 -2.86
N SER A 18 1.80 -8.95 -3.74
CA SER A 18 1.23 -7.65 -3.39
C SER A 18 0.19 -7.74 -2.27
N VAL A 19 -0.68 -8.75 -2.30
CA VAL A 19 -1.68 -9.00 -1.24
C VAL A 19 -1.00 -9.40 0.06
N ILE A 20 0.04 -10.24 0.00
CA ILE A 20 0.83 -10.62 1.17
C ILE A 20 1.49 -9.39 1.80
N SER A 21 2.07 -8.50 0.99
CA SER A 21 2.63 -7.22 1.48
C SER A 21 1.55 -6.36 2.16
N MET A 22 0.35 -6.30 1.60
CA MET A 22 -0.75 -5.55 2.20
C MET A 22 -1.21 -6.17 3.53
N TRP A 23 -1.20 -7.50 3.64
CA TRP A 23 -1.48 -8.18 4.91
C TRP A 23 -0.41 -7.94 5.96
N MET A 24 0.86 -7.98 5.57
CA MET A 24 1.98 -7.67 6.47
C MET A 24 1.86 -6.25 7.04
N PHE A 25 1.51 -5.27 6.19
CA PHE A 25 1.28 -3.90 6.62
C PHE A 25 0.14 -3.79 7.63
N THR A 26 -0.99 -4.45 7.37
CA THR A 26 -2.14 -4.47 8.30
C THR A 26 -1.77 -5.11 9.63
N ILE A 27 -1.06 -6.24 9.63
CA ILE A 27 -0.61 -6.91 10.85
C ILE A 27 0.33 -5.99 11.65
N TYR A 28 1.27 -5.33 10.96
CA TYR A 28 2.17 -4.35 11.59
C TYR A 28 1.39 -3.23 12.27
N SER A 29 0.40 -2.63 11.58
CA SER A 29 -0.43 -1.57 12.15
C SER A 29 -1.28 -2.04 13.34
N MET A 30 -1.81 -3.27 13.29
CA MET A 30 -2.56 -3.84 14.42
C MET A 30 -1.65 -4.08 15.63
N VAL A 31 -0.46 -4.65 15.41
CA VAL A 31 0.52 -4.88 16.47
C VAL A 31 0.95 -3.56 17.09
N ASP A 32 1.27 -2.56 16.28
CA ASP A 32 1.62 -1.21 16.74
C ASP A 32 0.50 -0.62 17.62
N GLY A 33 -0.75 -0.66 17.15
CA GLY A 33 -1.91 -0.20 17.92
C GLY A 33 -2.11 -0.95 19.24
N ILE A 34 -1.92 -2.27 19.28
CA ILE A 34 -2.02 -3.08 20.51
C ILE A 34 -0.92 -2.70 21.49
N PHE A 35 0.32 -2.53 21.02
CA PHE A 35 1.44 -2.15 21.87
C PHE A 35 1.25 -0.74 22.42
N ILE A 36 0.87 0.24 21.59
CA ILE A 36 0.61 1.61 22.05
C ILE A 36 -0.54 1.61 23.07
N GLY A 37 -1.63 0.89 22.79
CA GLY A 37 -2.76 0.78 23.70
C GLY A 37 -2.40 0.12 25.04
N LYS A 38 -1.53 -0.89 25.05
CA LYS A 38 -1.13 -1.61 26.26
C LYS A 38 -0.05 -0.90 27.08
N TYR A 39 0.93 -0.26 26.43
CA TYR A 39 2.10 0.31 27.09
C TYR A 39 2.01 1.83 27.32
N VAL A 40 1.31 2.57 26.45
CA VAL A 40 1.11 4.02 26.57
C VAL A 40 -0.31 4.37 27.02
N GLY A 41 -1.26 3.48 26.74
CA GLY A 41 -2.65 3.65 27.15
C GLY A 41 -3.47 4.56 26.24
N PRO A 42 -4.67 4.99 26.69
CA PRO A 42 -5.61 5.75 25.88
C PRO A 42 -5.07 7.10 25.37
N LEU A 43 -4.23 7.77 26.17
CA LEU A 43 -3.60 9.04 25.78
C LEU A 43 -2.62 8.86 24.61
N GLY A 44 -1.90 7.73 24.57
CA GLY A 44 -1.02 7.41 23.44
C GLY A 44 -1.80 7.19 22.15
N LEU A 45 -2.88 6.40 22.21
CA LEU A 45 -3.75 6.17 21.07
C LEU A 45 -4.41 7.46 20.57
N ALA A 46 -4.80 8.36 21.47
CA ALA A 46 -5.33 9.68 21.12
C ALA A 46 -4.29 10.53 20.38
N GLY A 47 -3.04 10.58 20.87
CA GLY A 47 -1.94 11.29 20.20
C GLY A 47 -1.66 10.76 18.79
N VAL A 48 -1.69 9.44 18.61
CA VAL A 48 -1.53 8.81 17.28
C VAL A 48 -2.66 9.23 16.35
N ASN A 49 -3.91 9.19 16.81
CA ASN A 49 -5.07 9.61 16.01
C ASN A 49 -5.01 11.10 15.62
N ILE A 50 -4.55 11.97 16.51
CA ILE A 50 -4.34 13.40 16.20
C ILE A 50 -3.27 13.58 15.11
N THR A 51 -2.28 12.68 15.04
CA THR A 51 -1.19 12.73 14.06
C THR A 51 -1.57 12.06 12.73
N MET A 52 -2.62 11.22 12.69
CA MET A 52 -3.07 10.52 11.47
C MET A 52 -3.30 11.42 10.24
N PRO A 53 -3.87 12.64 10.35
CA PRO A 53 -4.01 13.53 9.20
C PRO A 53 -2.66 13.88 8.55
N LEU A 54 -1.60 14.10 9.33
CA LEU A 54 -0.27 14.41 8.82
C LEU A 54 0.38 13.20 8.14
N ILE A 55 0.19 12.02 8.72
CA ILE A 55 0.64 10.75 8.15
C ILE A 55 -0.05 10.52 6.80
N ASN A 56 -1.38 10.63 6.77
CA ASN A 56 -2.18 10.47 5.55
C ASN A 56 -1.81 11.48 4.46
N PHE A 57 -1.52 12.73 4.84
CA PHE A 57 -1.06 13.74 3.88
C PHE A 57 0.27 13.35 3.23
N THR A 58 1.22 12.85 4.04
CA THR A 58 2.52 12.38 3.54
C THR A 58 2.34 11.17 2.62
N PHE A 59 1.50 10.21 3.01
CA PHE A 59 1.16 9.07 2.16
C PHE A 59 0.47 9.50 0.86
N ALA A 60 -0.44 10.48 0.91
CA ALA A 60 -1.15 10.97 -0.27
C ALA A 60 -0.18 11.54 -1.32
N ILE A 61 0.79 12.34 -0.89
CA ILE A 61 1.84 12.87 -1.79
C ILE A 61 2.68 11.72 -2.36
N GLY A 62 3.10 10.77 -1.52
CA GLY A 62 3.87 9.61 -1.95
C GLY A 62 3.13 8.76 -3.00
N ILE A 63 1.85 8.48 -2.75
CA ILE A 63 0.98 7.72 -3.66
C ILE A 63 0.74 8.50 -4.95
N MET A 64 0.51 9.81 -4.89
CA MET A 64 0.33 10.65 -6.07
C MET A 64 1.52 10.52 -7.03
N ILE A 65 2.74 10.61 -6.50
CA ILE A 65 3.96 10.50 -7.30
C ILE A 65 4.14 9.05 -7.78
N ALA A 66 3.99 8.05 -6.91
CA ALA A 66 4.21 6.64 -7.26
C ALA A 66 3.21 6.14 -8.32
N VAL A 67 1.92 6.39 -8.12
CA VAL A 67 0.86 5.95 -9.04
C VAL A 67 0.85 6.83 -10.30
N GLY A 68 1.07 8.14 -10.17
CA GLY A 68 1.13 9.06 -11.30
C GLY A 68 2.28 8.73 -12.26
N SER A 69 3.50 8.55 -11.73
CA SER A 69 4.67 8.18 -12.54
C SER A 69 4.53 6.79 -13.17
N SER A 70 4.09 5.78 -12.42
CA SER A 70 3.89 4.43 -12.96
C SER A 70 2.85 4.39 -14.09
N THR A 71 1.80 5.21 -14.01
CA THR A 71 0.80 5.34 -15.07
C THR A 71 1.41 5.95 -16.34
N LEU A 72 2.16 7.04 -16.24
CA LEU A 72 2.84 7.65 -17.39
C LEU A 72 3.85 6.70 -18.03
N ILE A 73 4.66 6.01 -17.22
CA ILE A 73 5.63 5.01 -17.70
C ILE A 73 4.90 3.88 -18.44
N ALA A 74 3.79 3.38 -17.91
CA ALA A 74 3.01 2.32 -18.56
C ALA A 74 2.45 2.75 -19.92
N ILE A 75 2.04 4.02 -20.06
CA ILE A 75 1.57 4.58 -21.34
C ILE A 75 2.70 4.64 -22.36
N HIS A 76 3.86 5.22 -22.01
CA HIS A 76 5.01 5.30 -22.91
C HIS A 76 5.55 3.91 -23.29
N TYR A 77 5.70 3.02 -22.32
CA TYR A 77 6.13 1.64 -22.55
C TYR A 77 5.16 0.87 -23.45
N GLY A 78 3.86 1.18 -23.37
CA GLY A 78 2.84 0.62 -24.26
C GLY A 78 2.87 1.22 -25.67
N ALA A 79 3.29 2.47 -25.82
CA ALA A 79 3.47 3.15 -27.10
C ALA A 79 4.78 2.76 -27.82
N GLY A 80 5.75 2.19 -27.10
CA GLY A 80 7.05 1.79 -27.63
C GLY A 80 8.13 2.89 -27.56
N ASP A 81 7.87 3.95 -26.79
CA ASP A 81 8.81 5.02 -26.42
C ASP A 81 9.47 4.71 -25.06
#